data_AF-A0A1S2V030-F1
#
_entry.id   AF-A0A1S2V030-F1
#
_cell.length_a   1.000
_cell.length_b   1.000
_cell.length_c   1.000
_cell.angle_alpha   90.00
_cell.angle_beta   90.00
_cell.angle_gamma   90.00
#
_symmetry.space_group_name_H-M   'P 1'
#
loop_
_entity.id
_entity.type
_entity.pdbx_description
1 polymer ?
#
loop_
_entity_poly.entity_id
_entity_poly.type
_entity_poly.pdbx_seq_one_letter_code
_entity_poly.pdbx_strand_id
1 'polypeptide(L)'
;MTQSAQNFAKYLGSPVLEFQGNPLIEALPPILCEIDAASRISYFPPVPYEEKQLEKSVRLHCIDRIRSIVQPLPIHLELESAFSSLLRSGYVGRNPMSTSTVRHLHSLSTGRSSEGFRSTANTFSLVGLSGIGKSTALESILRLYPQTIIHQRYAGRSFVQTQITWLKLDCPFDGSLSGLCRAFFRAVDHAIGQDRYANSYRARYGLPDLIQRMEQVASTYFVGALLIDEIQHLRSARTGGKDNMLNFFVNLINSIGIPVVFIGTNSMISLFSDVLRNARRGCGLGVVEFKRFEKDDRLWRMMVESLWTYQWSRGDSPLTAELFDTLYDLTQGVTDFLVKLLILGQRFAIQSGEECLTPSTFRRVSDTKMHILKPALAALRSRDPRQLNRFEDLLPIDDQLQGMMTLDVNDAQDRWALLRSITPMPRPEISPEKIESTPKAKPIGVEKSRQLTKSAEMAQAENPLDRLSEEGWLNTDVFEFCPPYRKV
;
A
#
# COMPACT_ATOMS: atom_id res chain seq x y z
N MET A 1 2.40 15.48 8.66
CA MET A 1 3.58 15.08 9.46
C MET A 1 3.10 14.71 10.85
N THR A 2 2.63 13.47 11.02
CA THR A 2 2.33 12.91 12.34
C THR A 2 3.65 12.45 12.93
N GLN A 3 4.09 13.06 14.04
CA GLN A 3 5.15 12.48 14.87
C GLN A 3 4.69 11.07 15.25
N SER A 4 5.33 10.05 14.68
CA SER A 4 5.12 8.66 15.11
C SER A 4 5.42 8.60 16.60
N ALA A 5 4.50 8.03 17.38
CA ALA A 5 4.72 7.81 18.80
C ALA A 5 6.04 7.04 18.97
N GLN A 6 7.00 7.63 19.69
CA GLN A 6 8.28 6.99 19.94
C GLN A 6 8.06 5.76 20.84
N ASN A 7 8.32 4.57 20.30
CA ASN A 7 8.18 3.33 21.06
C ASN A 7 9.45 3.09 21.88
N PHE A 8 9.38 3.38 23.18
CA PHE A 8 10.47 3.06 24.11
C PHE A 8 10.45 1.57 24.49
N ALA A 9 11.63 0.97 24.57
CA ALA A 9 11.79 -0.43 24.89
C ALA A 9 11.22 -0.78 26.27
N LYS A 10 10.37 -1.81 26.31
CA LYS A 10 9.93 -2.49 27.53
C LYS A 10 10.42 -3.92 27.43
N TYR A 11 11.23 -4.35 28.39
CA TYR A 11 11.84 -5.68 28.34
C TYR A 11 11.02 -6.68 29.13
N LEU A 12 10.67 -7.79 28.47
CA LEU A 12 10.04 -8.94 29.08
C LEU A 12 11.00 -10.13 28.95
N GLY A 13 11.28 -10.80 30.07
CA GLY A 13 12.13 -11.97 30.08
C GLY A 13 11.57 -13.06 29.16
N SER A 14 12.43 -13.63 28.33
CA SER A 14 12.02 -14.67 27.38
C SER A 14 11.95 -16.05 28.06
N PRO A 15 10.89 -16.85 27.79
CA PRO A 15 10.84 -18.25 28.23
C PRO A 15 11.80 -19.15 27.43
N VAL A 16 12.25 -18.70 26.25
CA VAL A 16 13.20 -19.41 25.38
C VAL A 16 14.63 -19.06 25.82
N LEU A 17 15.43 -20.08 26.14
CA LEU A 17 16.79 -19.94 26.69
C LEU A 17 17.70 -19.11 25.78
N GLU A 18 17.68 -19.36 24.48
CA GLU A 18 18.54 -18.70 23.48
C GLU A 18 18.23 -17.21 23.31
N PHE A 19 17.07 -16.75 23.78
CA PHE A 19 16.61 -15.36 23.65
C PHE A 19 16.88 -14.54 24.91
N GLN A 20 17.18 -15.19 26.04
CA GLN A 20 17.41 -14.53 27.31
C GLN A 20 18.68 -13.65 27.27
N GLY A 21 18.63 -12.50 27.93
CA GLY A 21 19.78 -11.59 27.99
C GLY A 21 20.03 -10.84 26.67
N ASN A 22 19.09 -10.87 25.73
CA ASN A 22 19.16 -10.14 24.47
C ASN A 22 18.13 -9.00 24.45
N PRO A 23 18.54 -7.73 24.64
CA PRO A 23 17.61 -6.61 24.69
C PRO A 23 16.81 -6.42 23.40
N LEU A 24 17.35 -6.86 22.25
CA LEU A 24 16.68 -6.73 20.95
C LEU A 24 15.51 -7.71 20.80
N ILE A 25 15.53 -8.83 21.54
CA ILE A 25 14.45 -9.83 21.53
C ILE A 25 13.47 -9.56 22.66
N GLU A 26 13.97 -9.28 23.87
CA GLU A 26 13.14 -9.04 25.04
C GLU A 26 12.30 -7.75 24.93
N ALA A 27 12.68 -6.82 24.04
CA ALA A 27 11.90 -5.62 23.73
C ALA A 27 10.80 -5.85 22.67
N LEU A 28 10.80 -7.00 21.99
CA LEU A 28 9.76 -7.35 21.02
C LEU A 28 8.44 -7.70 21.72
N PRO A 29 7.30 -7.61 21.02
CA PRO A 29 6.06 -8.22 21.48
C PRO A 29 6.24 -9.69 21.89
N PRO A 30 5.42 -10.22 22.81
CA PRO A 30 5.48 -11.61 23.20
C PRO A 30 5.23 -12.54 22.00
N ILE A 31 5.72 -13.77 22.09
CA ILE A 31 5.38 -14.82 21.13
C ILE A 31 3.87 -15.11 21.29
N LEU A 32 3.12 -14.97 20.21
CA LEU A 32 1.67 -15.11 20.24
C LEU A 32 1.26 -16.57 20.08
N CYS A 33 0.18 -16.97 20.75
CA CYS A 33 -0.52 -18.19 20.37
C CYS A 33 -1.41 -17.94 19.14
N GLU A 34 -1.86 -19.00 18.48
CA GLU A 34 -2.66 -18.88 17.24
C GLU A 34 -3.94 -18.04 17.42
N ILE A 35 -4.60 -18.15 18.58
CA ILE A 35 -5.82 -17.39 18.89
C ILE A 35 -5.53 -15.90 19.00
N ASP A 36 -4.46 -15.52 19.72
CA ASP A 36 -4.05 -14.13 19.87
C ASP A 36 -3.58 -13.55 18.53
N ALA A 37 -2.82 -14.33 17.74
CA ALA A 37 -2.38 -13.93 16.42
C ALA A 37 -3.59 -13.70 15.49
N ALA A 38 -4.55 -14.63 15.44
CA ALA A 38 -5.77 -14.48 14.66
C ALA A 38 -6.54 -13.21 15.04
N SER A 39 -6.73 -12.97 16.34
CA SER A 39 -7.44 -11.79 16.84
C SER A 39 -6.74 -10.49 16.44
N ARG A 40 -5.41 -10.39 16.58
CA ARG A 40 -4.67 -9.17 16.27
C ARG A 40 -4.46 -8.92 14.77
N ILE A 41 -4.41 -9.99 13.96
CA ILE A 41 -4.34 -9.90 12.49
C ILE A 41 -5.70 -9.52 11.93
N SER A 42 -6.79 -9.99 12.54
CA SER A 42 -8.13 -9.73 12.06
C SER A 42 -8.50 -8.26 12.11
N TYR A 43 -9.28 -7.83 11.13
CA TYR A 43 -9.90 -6.51 11.14
C TYR A 43 -11.28 -6.60 10.50
N PHE A 44 -12.31 -6.37 11.31
CA PHE A 44 -13.71 -6.32 10.88
C PHE A 44 -14.28 -4.96 11.28
N PRO A 45 -14.43 -4.02 10.34
CA PRO A 45 -14.98 -2.71 10.66
C PRO A 45 -16.48 -2.82 11.00
N PRO A 46 -17.11 -1.76 11.54
CA PRO A 46 -18.53 -1.80 11.88
C PRO A 46 -19.41 -2.16 10.68
N VAL A 47 -20.33 -3.12 10.90
CA VAL A 47 -21.30 -3.59 9.91
C VAL A 47 -22.29 -2.46 9.58
N PRO A 48 -22.61 -2.22 8.29
CA PRO A 48 -23.31 -1.01 7.86
C PRO A 48 -24.84 -1.04 8.08
N TYR A 49 -25.34 -1.54 9.21
CA TYR A 49 -26.79 -1.68 9.45
C TYR A 49 -27.56 -0.36 9.32
N GLU A 50 -27.11 0.69 10.01
CA GLU A 50 -27.72 2.02 9.96
C GLU A 50 -27.36 2.76 8.66
N GLU A 51 -26.18 2.48 8.11
CA GLU A 51 -25.67 3.14 6.91
C GLU A 51 -26.47 2.81 5.64
N LYS A 52 -27.20 1.70 5.62
CA LYS A 52 -28.14 1.35 4.55
C LYS A 52 -29.22 2.42 4.33
N GLN A 53 -29.57 3.19 5.37
CA GLN A 53 -30.59 4.24 5.29
C GLN A 53 -30.03 5.59 4.82
N LEU A 54 -28.71 5.73 4.75
CA LEU A 54 -28.09 6.97 4.27
C LEU A 54 -28.45 7.25 2.80
N GLU A 55 -28.28 8.52 2.44
CA GLU A 55 -28.43 8.96 1.06
C GLU A 55 -27.52 8.17 0.12
N LYS A 56 -28.01 7.96 -1.10
CA LYS A 56 -27.31 7.19 -2.15
C LYS A 56 -25.87 7.66 -2.34
N SER A 57 -25.65 8.97 -2.41
CA SER A 57 -24.31 9.55 -2.57
C SER A 57 -23.37 9.17 -1.44
N VAL A 58 -23.84 9.22 -0.20
CA VAL A 58 -23.06 8.87 1.00
C VAL A 58 -22.73 7.38 1.02
N ARG A 59 -23.72 6.52 0.76
CA ARG A 59 -23.52 5.06 0.72
C ARG A 59 -22.43 4.64 -0.26
N LEU A 60 -22.34 5.28 -1.43
CA LEU A 60 -21.30 5.00 -2.41
C LEU A 60 -19.87 5.25 -1.88
N HIS A 61 -19.69 6.21 -0.96
CA HIS A 61 -18.42 6.44 -0.28
C HIS A 61 -18.13 5.41 0.82
N CYS A 62 -19.17 4.81 1.40
CA CYS A 62 -19.00 3.83 2.47
C CYS A 62 -18.59 2.44 1.95
N ILE A 63 -18.98 2.06 0.72
CA ILE A 63 -18.70 0.73 0.12
C ILE A 63 -17.22 0.35 0.18
N ASP A 64 -16.32 1.33 0.00
CA ASP A 64 -14.88 1.07 -0.04
C ASP A 64 -14.33 0.50 1.29
N ARG A 65 -15.10 0.59 2.39
CA ARG A 65 -14.79 -0.04 3.68
C ARG A 65 -14.56 -1.54 3.56
N ILE A 66 -15.20 -2.24 2.61
CA ILE A 66 -14.98 -3.69 2.38
C ILE A 66 -13.49 -4.02 2.22
N ARG A 67 -12.73 -3.12 1.58
CA ARG A 67 -11.29 -3.30 1.32
C ARG A 67 -10.45 -3.42 2.58
N SER A 68 -10.93 -2.88 3.69
CA SER A 68 -10.22 -2.90 4.96
C SER A 68 -10.36 -4.23 5.70
N ILE A 69 -11.33 -5.07 5.33
CA ILE A 69 -11.60 -6.33 6.01
C ILE A 69 -10.40 -7.26 5.88
N VAL A 70 -9.94 -7.78 7.03
CA VAL A 70 -8.90 -8.81 7.10
C VAL A 70 -9.49 -10.02 7.82
N GLN A 71 -9.86 -11.03 7.03
CA GLN A 71 -10.27 -12.33 7.55
C GLN A 71 -9.01 -13.15 7.90
N PRO A 72 -8.78 -13.54 9.16
CA PRO A 72 -7.67 -14.43 9.51
C PRO A 72 -7.87 -15.81 8.87
N LEU A 73 -6.78 -16.36 8.33
CA LEU A 73 -6.70 -17.65 7.64
C LEU A 73 -5.51 -18.43 8.18
N PRO A 74 -5.48 -19.77 8.07
CA PRO A 74 -4.34 -20.58 8.51
C PRO A 74 -2.99 -20.10 7.96
N ILE A 75 -2.96 -19.66 6.70
CA ILE A 75 -1.75 -19.12 6.05
C ILE A 75 -1.22 -17.84 6.72
N HIS A 76 -2.11 -17.03 7.33
CA HIS A 76 -1.69 -15.85 8.09
C HIS A 76 -1.01 -16.24 9.41
N LEU A 77 -1.49 -17.32 10.06
CA LEU A 77 -0.90 -17.82 11.30
C LEU A 77 0.45 -18.49 11.05
N GLU A 78 0.56 -19.27 9.96
CA GLU A 78 1.82 -19.83 9.51
C GLU A 78 2.84 -18.72 9.21
N LEU A 79 2.42 -17.68 8.47
CA LEU A 79 3.29 -16.55 8.13
C LEU A 79 3.69 -15.73 9.36
N GLU A 80 2.79 -15.53 10.34
CA GLU A 80 3.12 -14.86 11.60
C GLU A 80 4.17 -15.64 12.38
N SER A 81 3.95 -16.94 12.58
CA SER A 81 4.86 -17.83 13.30
C SER A 81 6.24 -17.89 12.61
N ALA A 82 6.23 -17.97 11.27
CA ALA A 82 7.43 -17.91 10.44
C ALA A 82 8.21 -16.62 10.66
N PHE A 83 7.55 -15.47 10.54
CA PHE A 83 8.16 -14.16 10.68
C PHE A 83 8.65 -13.90 12.10
N SER A 84 7.86 -14.28 13.10
CA SER A 84 8.16 -14.22 14.53
C SER A 84 9.45 -14.97 14.88
N SER A 85 9.59 -16.19 14.34
CA SER A 85 10.78 -17.03 14.49
C SER A 85 11.97 -16.47 13.72
N LEU A 86 11.75 -16.00 12.49
CA LEU A 86 12.77 -15.39 11.63
C LEU A 86 13.40 -14.17 12.30
N LEU A 87 12.57 -13.25 12.80
CA LEU A 87 13.00 -12.02 13.44
C LEU A 87 13.85 -12.30 14.68
N ARG A 88 13.36 -13.17 15.59
CA ARG A 88 14.06 -13.49 16.84
C ARG A 88 15.34 -14.26 16.58
N SER A 89 15.33 -15.26 15.72
CA SER A 89 16.54 -16.01 15.34
C SER A 89 17.60 -15.10 14.72
N GLY A 90 17.18 -14.12 13.90
CA GLY A 90 18.06 -13.10 13.35
C GLY A 90 18.75 -12.22 14.40
N TYR A 91 18.16 -12.05 15.58
CA TYR A 91 18.76 -11.28 16.67
C TYR A 91 19.67 -12.08 17.60
N VAL A 92 19.53 -13.41 17.68
CA VAL A 92 20.36 -14.27 18.54
C VAL A 92 21.85 -14.05 18.26
N GLY A 93 22.26 -14.09 16.98
CA GLY A 93 23.65 -13.89 16.57
C GLY A 93 24.15 -12.43 16.67
N ARG A 94 23.26 -11.49 16.97
CA ARG A 94 23.50 -10.03 16.95
C ARG A 94 23.20 -9.37 18.29
N ASN A 95 23.32 -10.12 19.39
CA ASN A 95 23.10 -9.59 20.72
C ASN A 95 24.10 -8.46 21.05
N PRO A 96 23.65 -7.21 21.28
CA PRO A 96 24.53 -6.07 21.57
C PRO A 96 25.29 -6.21 22.89
N MET A 97 24.84 -7.11 23.79
CA MET A 97 25.53 -7.43 25.04
C MET A 97 26.67 -8.44 24.83
N SER A 98 26.78 -9.06 23.64
CA SER A 98 27.86 -9.97 23.30
C SER A 98 29.12 -9.22 22.84
N THR A 99 30.27 -9.69 23.32
CA THR A 99 31.58 -9.15 22.91
C THR A 99 31.86 -9.32 21.41
N SER A 100 31.35 -10.40 20.79
CA SER A 100 31.51 -10.64 19.35
C SER A 100 30.80 -9.57 18.51
N THR A 101 29.56 -9.23 18.88
CA THR A 101 28.75 -8.23 18.20
C THR A 101 29.35 -6.84 18.34
N VAL A 102 29.82 -6.46 19.53
CA VAL A 102 30.48 -5.17 19.75
C VAL A 102 31.76 -5.04 18.92
N ARG A 103 32.58 -6.09 18.85
CA ARG A 103 33.79 -6.11 18.00
C ARG A 103 33.46 -5.98 16.52
N HIS A 104 32.42 -6.67 16.06
CA HIS A 104 31.95 -6.58 14.68
C HIS A 104 31.50 -5.15 14.33
N LEU A 105 30.67 -4.52 15.17
CA LEU A 105 30.26 -3.11 14.97
C LEU A 105 31.45 -2.15 14.92
N HIS A 106 32.43 -2.33 15.80
CA HIS A 106 33.65 -1.53 15.79
C HIS A 106 34.47 -1.74 14.51
N SER A 107 34.56 -2.97 14.00
CA SER A 107 35.28 -3.28 12.75
C SER A 107 34.65 -2.60 11.53
N LEU A 108 33.31 -2.59 11.45
CA LEU A 108 32.56 -1.90 10.39
C LEU A 108 32.78 -0.38 10.43
N SER A 109 32.85 0.20 11.63
CA SER A 109 33.11 1.63 11.79
C SER A 109 34.54 2.05 11.42
N THR A 110 35.51 1.14 11.58
CA THR A 110 36.94 1.40 11.32
C THR A 110 37.41 0.91 9.95
N GLY A 111 36.52 0.30 9.16
CA GLY A 111 36.84 -0.25 7.84
C GLY A 111 37.81 -1.44 7.88
N ARG A 112 37.93 -2.11 9.03
CA ARG A 112 38.79 -3.29 9.21
C ARG A 112 37.98 -4.55 8.96
N SER A 113 38.53 -5.50 8.21
CA SER A 113 37.91 -6.79 7.93
C SER A 113 37.60 -7.53 9.23
N SER A 114 36.34 -7.83 9.49
CA SER A 114 35.94 -8.65 10.65
C SER A 114 36.05 -10.13 10.28
N GLU A 115 37.07 -10.81 10.83
CA GLU A 115 37.06 -12.28 10.85
C GLU A 115 36.09 -12.76 11.94
N GLY A 116 35.07 -13.54 11.56
CA GLY A 116 34.26 -14.31 12.52
C GLY A 116 32.78 -13.96 12.65
N PHE A 117 32.19 -13.12 11.79
CA PHE A 117 30.73 -12.98 11.75
C PHE A 117 30.11 -14.24 11.14
N ARG A 118 29.41 -15.03 11.96
CA ARG A 118 28.58 -16.14 11.48
C ARG A 118 27.26 -15.57 10.99
N SER A 119 27.06 -15.53 9.68
CA SER A 119 25.77 -15.17 9.11
C SER A 119 24.70 -16.16 9.58
N THR A 120 23.74 -15.65 10.37
CA THR A 120 22.52 -16.36 10.77
C THR A 120 21.36 -15.96 9.85
N ALA A 121 21.65 -15.55 8.61
CA ALA A 121 20.66 -15.02 7.70
C ALA A 121 19.72 -16.13 7.20
N ASN A 122 18.68 -16.36 7.99
CA ASN A 122 17.54 -17.17 7.61
C ASN A 122 16.73 -16.42 6.55
N THR A 123 16.17 -17.15 5.60
CA THR A 123 15.33 -16.57 4.55
C THR A 123 14.12 -17.45 4.29
N PHE A 124 13.01 -16.84 3.91
CA PHE A 124 11.86 -17.55 3.36
C PHE A 124 11.23 -16.70 2.26
N SER A 125 10.46 -17.35 1.38
CA SER A 125 9.73 -16.67 0.33
C SER A 125 8.24 -16.75 0.51
N LEU A 126 7.55 -15.66 0.19
CA LEU A 126 6.12 -15.56 0.08
C LEU A 126 5.73 -15.47 -1.39
N VAL A 127 5.05 -16.49 -1.91
CA VAL A 127 4.68 -16.60 -3.33
C VAL A 127 3.19 -16.79 -3.50
N GLY A 128 2.65 -16.37 -4.64
CA GLY A 128 1.24 -16.54 -4.97
C GLY A 128 0.80 -15.60 -6.07
N LEU A 129 -0.38 -15.84 -6.63
CA LEU A 129 -0.96 -14.97 -7.67
C LEU A 129 -1.07 -13.51 -7.21
N SER A 130 -0.95 -12.55 -8.12
CA SER A 130 -1.22 -11.15 -7.74
C SER A 130 -2.70 -10.99 -7.37
N GLY A 131 -2.97 -10.13 -6.38
CA GLY A 131 -4.32 -9.94 -5.83
C GLY A 131 -4.84 -11.05 -4.90
N ILE A 132 -4.05 -12.08 -4.57
CA ILE A 132 -4.52 -13.16 -3.67
C ILE A 132 -4.55 -12.76 -2.19
N GLY A 133 -3.86 -11.68 -1.80
CA GLY A 133 -3.82 -11.17 -0.43
C GLY A 133 -2.46 -11.20 0.27
N LYS A 134 -1.35 -11.49 -0.45
CA LYS A 134 0.01 -11.55 0.11
C LYS A 134 0.41 -10.28 0.87
N SER A 135 0.31 -9.12 0.21
CA SER A 135 0.73 -7.84 0.79
C SER A 135 -0.16 -7.45 1.98
N THR A 136 -1.47 -7.69 1.89
CA THR A 136 -2.41 -7.48 3.00
C THR A 136 -2.08 -8.35 4.22
N ALA A 137 -1.78 -9.64 3.99
CA ALA A 137 -1.38 -10.57 5.04
C ALA A 137 -0.08 -10.10 5.71
N LEU A 138 0.92 -9.76 4.90
CA LEU A 138 2.22 -9.32 5.38
C LEU A 138 2.11 -8.03 6.18
N GLU A 139 1.41 -7.02 5.68
CA GLU A 139 1.19 -5.76 6.38
C GLU A 139 0.47 -5.97 7.71
N SER A 140 -0.52 -6.86 7.75
CA SER A 140 -1.24 -7.19 8.99
C SER A 140 -0.31 -7.81 10.03
N ILE A 141 0.64 -8.65 9.61
CA ILE A 141 1.65 -9.24 10.50
C ILE A 141 2.69 -8.21 10.92
N LEU A 142 3.19 -7.37 10.01
CA LEU A 142 4.17 -6.32 10.33
C LEU A 142 3.62 -5.32 11.35
N ARG A 143 2.32 -5.03 11.33
CA ARG A 143 1.63 -4.17 12.32
C ARG A 143 1.68 -4.72 13.75
N LEU A 144 1.90 -6.03 13.93
CA LEU A 144 2.07 -6.64 15.25
C LEU A 144 3.39 -6.21 15.91
N TYR A 145 4.37 -5.76 15.13
CA TYR A 145 5.71 -5.41 15.57
C TYR A 145 5.96 -3.91 15.37
N PRO A 146 6.35 -3.16 16.43
CA PRO A 146 6.67 -1.74 16.28
C PRO A 146 7.88 -1.58 15.36
N GLN A 147 7.75 -0.86 14.25
CA GLN A 147 8.80 -0.73 13.23
C GLN A 147 10.16 -0.29 13.81
N THR A 148 10.14 0.59 14.81
CA THR A 148 11.32 1.08 15.52
C THR A 148 11.10 1.07 17.02
N ILE A 149 12.14 0.68 17.76
CA ILE A 149 12.19 0.62 19.22
C ILE A 149 13.40 1.42 19.71
N ILE A 150 13.20 2.29 20.69
CA ILE A 150 14.25 3.12 21.29
C ILE A 150 14.64 2.54 22.65
N HIS A 151 15.89 2.12 22.77
CA HIS A 151 16.49 1.65 24.00
C HIS A 151 17.20 2.80 24.72
N GLN A 152 17.11 2.80 26.04
CA GLN A 152 17.82 3.77 26.89
C GLN A 152 18.66 3.08 27.97
N ARG A 153 18.09 2.06 28.62
CA ARG A 153 18.76 1.25 29.63
C ARG A 153 18.34 -0.20 29.47
N TYR A 154 19.22 -1.12 29.85
CA TYR A 154 18.94 -2.56 29.90
C TYR A 154 19.68 -3.17 31.09
N ALA A 155 19.00 -3.97 31.90
CA ALA A 155 19.56 -4.59 33.12
C ALA A 155 20.39 -3.63 33.99
N GLY A 156 19.88 -2.40 34.19
CA GLY A 156 20.55 -1.35 34.98
C GLY A 156 21.66 -0.56 34.27
N ARG A 157 22.16 -1.03 33.11
CA ARG A 157 23.23 -0.39 32.32
C ARG A 157 22.66 0.58 31.29
N SER A 158 23.46 1.58 30.91
CA SER A 158 23.13 2.48 29.78
C SER A 158 23.19 1.70 28.47
N PHE A 159 22.12 1.76 27.69
CA PHE A 159 22.02 1.13 26.37
C PHE A 159 21.18 2.05 25.48
N VAL A 160 21.82 3.10 24.96
CA VAL A 160 21.18 4.08 24.08
C VAL A 160 21.32 3.59 22.65
N GLN A 161 20.27 2.98 22.13
CA GLN A 161 20.29 2.35 20.82
C GLN A 161 18.92 2.46 20.16
N THR A 162 18.91 2.69 18.85
CA THR A 162 17.69 2.57 18.04
C THR A 162 17.71 1.22 17.35
N GLN A 163 16.67 0.43 17.55
CA GLN A 163 16.44 -0.86 16.90
C GLN A 163 15.36 -0.68 15.83
N ILE A 164 15.63 -1.15 14.61
CA ILE A 164 14.61 -1.27 13.56
C ILE A 164 14.18 -2.74 13.49
N THR A 165 12.92 -3.07 13.73
CA THR A 165 12.47 -4.47 13.74
C THR A 165 12.33 -5.03 12.32
N TRP A 166 11.89 -4.22 11.37
CA TRP A 166 11.69 -4.64 9.99
C TRP A 166 11.79 -3.46 9.02
N LEU A 167 12.22 -3.75 7.80
CA LEU A 167 12.19 -2.82 6.66
C LEU A 167 11.51 -3.51 5.48
N LYS A 168 10.52 -2.87 4.88
CA LYS A 168 9.89 -3.33 3.63
C LYS A 168 10.38 -2.46 2.48
N LEU A 169 10.84 -3.11 1.41
CA LEU A 169 11.28 -2.48 0.17
C LEU A 169 10.45 -3.02 -0.99
N ASP A 170 10.04 -2.13 -1.89
CA ASP A 170 9.48 -2.53 -3.17
C ASP A 170 10.59 -2.47 -4.24
N CYS A 171 10.69 -3.52 -5.06
CA CYS A 171 11.65 -3.52 -6.17
C CYS A 171 11.34 -2.40 -7.15
N PRO A 172 12.34 -1.61 -7.59
CA PRO A 172 12.09 -0.49 -8.49
C PRO A 172 11.64 -0.97 -9.88
N PHE A 173 10.76 -0.20 -10.53
CA PHE A 173 10.24 -0.51 -11.86
C PHE A 173 11.32 -0.60 -12.95
N ASP A 174 12.43 0.13 -12.79
CA ASP A 174 13.58 0.06 -13.69
C ASP A 174 14.40 -1.22 -13.51
N GLY A 175 14.05 -2.05 -12.51
CA GLY A 175 14.71 -3.31 -12.18
C GLY A 175 16.14 -3.15 -11.66
N SER A 176 16.57 -1.93 -11.31
CA SER A 176 17.97 -1.66 -10.99
C SER A 176 18.35 -2.07 -9.56
N LEU A 177 19.45 -2.83 -9.42
CA LEU A 177 20.00 -3.21 -8.11
C LEU A 177 20.42 -1.98 -7.29
N SER A 178 20.99 -0.96 -7.94
CA SER A 178 21.32 0.31 -7.28
C SER A 178 20.05 1.05 -6.82
N GLY A 179 18.94 0.94 -7.56
CA GLY A 179 17.64 1.47 -7.15
C GLY A 179 17.12 0.79 -5.88
N LEU A 180 17.27 -0.54 -5.78
CA LEU A 180 16.93 -1.30 -4.57
C LEU A 180 17.77 -0.88 -3.36
N CYS A 181 19.09 -0.70 -3.52
CA CYS A 181 19.95 -0.16 -2.44
C CYS A 181 19.49 1.25 -1.99
N ARG A 182 19.07 2.10 -2.92
CA ARG A 182 18.54 3.43 -2.58
C ARG A 182 17.19 3.34 -1.87
N ALA A 183 16.33 2.41 -2.27
CA ALA A 183 15.07 2.14 -1.58
C ALA A 183 15.32 1.72 -0.12
N PHE A 184 16.36 0.90 0.13
CA PHE A 184 16.79 0.56 1.49
C PHE A 184 17.12 1.80 2.33
N PHE A 185 17.96 2.70 1.83
CA PHE A 185 18.33 3.89 2.60
C PHE A 185 17.14 4.81 2.89
N ARG A 186 16.20 4.93 1.94
CA ARG A 186 14.94 5.65 2.17
C ARG A 186 14.07 4.98 3.22
N ALA A 187 13.99 3.65 3.22
CA ALA A 187 13.22 2.91 4.22
C ALA A 187 13.82 3.06 5.62
N VAL A 188 15.16 3.08 5.75
CA VAL A 188 15.85 3.37 7.01
C VAL A 188 15.53 4.79 7.48
N ASP A 189 15.69 5.80 6.61
CA ASP A 189 15.41 7.20 6.93
C ASP A 189 13.96 7.40 7.41
N HIS A 190 13.02 6.73 6.75
CA HIS A 190 11.62 6.73 7.15
C HIS A 190 11.42 6.09 8.54
N ALA A 191 12.02 4.93 8.79
CA ALA A 191 11.90 4.21 10.06
C ALA A 191 12.45 5.03 11.24
N ILE A 192 13.60 5.71 11.05
CA ILE A 192 14.21 6.54 12.10
C ILE A 192 13.65 7.97 12.16
N GLY A 193 12.84 8.38 11.19
CA GLY A 193 12.25 9.71 11.09
C GLY A 193 13.24 10.83 10.77
N GLN A 194 14.35 10.54 10.07
CA GLN A 194 15.39 11.50 9.71
C GLN A 194 15.85 11.27 8.27
N ASP A 195 16.06 12.33 7.50
CA ASP A 195 16.60 12.24 6.14
C ASP A 195 18.14 12.30 6.17
N ARG A 196 18.75 11.17 6.55
CA ARG A 196 20.20 11.08 6.80
C ARG A 196 20.95 10.33 5.71
N TYR A 197 20.37 9.27 5.16
CA TYR A 197 21.10 8.32 4.31
C TYR A 197 20.73 8.45 2.83
N ALA A 198 19.45 8.61 2.52
CA ALA A 198 18.93 8.68 1.17
C ALA A 198 19.55 9.84 0.38
N ASN A 199 19.81 10.97 1.03
CA ASN A 199 20.46 12.12 0.42
C ASN A 199 21.98 11.97 0.30
N SER A 200 22.64 11.43 1.32
CA SER A 200 24.10 11.23 1.32
C SER A 200 24.55 10.20 0.29
N TYR A 201 23.69 9.24 -0.08
CA TYR A 201 24.01 8.18 -1.04
C TYR A 201 23.41 8.40 -2.43
N ARG A 202 23.04 9.65 -2.79
CA ARG A 202 22.67 10.03 -4.16
C ARG A 202 23.86 10.04 -5.13
N ALA A 203 25.10 10.20 -4.63
CA ALA A 203 26.31 10.23 -5.44
C ALA A 203 26.55 8.90 -6.20
N ARG A 204 27.41 8.92 -7.24
CA ARG A 204 27.76 7.78 -8.10
C ARG A 204 28.61 6.72 -7.37
N TYR A 205 28.11 6.17 -6.28
CA TYR A 205 28.72 5.01 -5.62
C TYR A 205 28.49 3.75 -6.47
N GLY A 206 29.51 2.90 -6.53
CA GLY A 206 29.39 1.58 -7.15
C GLY A 206 28.47 0.68 -6.33
N LEU A 207 27.92 -0.36 -6.95
CA LEU A 207 27.08 -1.33 -6.26
C LEU A 207 27.77 -1.99 -5.03
N PRO A 208 29.07 -2.37 -5.09
CA PRO A 208 29.76 -2.90 -3.91
C PRO A 208 29.81 -1.92 -2.74
N ASP A 209 30.07 -0.62 -3.00
CA ASP A 209 30.09 0.42 -1.98
C ASP A 209 28.71 0.60 -1.33
N LEU A 210 27.64 0.51 -2.13
CA LEU A 210 26.27 0.59 -1.62
C LEU A 210 25.97 -0.59 -0.68
N ILE A 211 26.35 -1.82 -1.05
CA ILE A 211 26.15 -3.01 -0.21
C ILE A 211 26.91 -2.89 1.12
N GLN A 212 28.17 -2.47 1.09
CA GLN A 212 28.96 -2.26 2.31
C GLN A 212 28.33 -1.22 3.25
N ARG A 213 27.80 -0.14 2.67
CA ARG A 213 27.09 0.90 3.45
C ARG A 213 25.76 0.39 3.98
N MET A 214 25.03 -0.44 3.24
CA MET A 214 23.82 -1.10 3.73
C MET A 214 24.16 -1.97 4.94
N GLU A 215 25.21 -2.79 4.89
CA GLU A 215 25.69 -3.60 6.02
C GLU A 215 25.99 -2.73 7.25
N GLN A 216 26.75 -1.64 7.06
CA GLN A 216 27.07 -0.71 8.14
C GLN A 216 25.80 -0.13 8.79
N VAL A 217 24.88 0.39 7.98
CA VAL A 217 23.63 1.00 8.46
C VAL A 217 22.74 -0.04 9.13
N ALA A 218 22.59 -1.21 8.53
CA ALA A 218 21.73 -2.26 9.05
C ALA A 218 22.24 -2.83 10.38
N SER A 219 23.56 -2.94 10.53
CA SER A 219 24.22 -3.29 11.79
C SER A 219 24.08 -2.19 12.84
N THR A 220 24.25 -0.92 12.43
CA THR A 220 24.12 0.25 13.32
C THR A 220 22.74 0.33 13.96
N TYR A 221 21.67 0.05 13.22
CA TYR A 221 20.29 0.11 13.73
C TYR A 221 19.72 -1.25 14.12
N PHE A 222 20.53 -2.30 14.16
CA PHE A 222 20.07 -3.68 14.41
C PHE A 222 18.80 -4.02 13.63
N VAL A 223 18.82 -3.80 12.30
CA VAL A 223 17.67 -4.08 11.44
C VAL A 223 17.30 -5.56 11.58
N GLY A 224 16.06 -5.85 11.95
CA GLY A 224 15.64 -7.20 12.34
C GLY A 224 15.35 -8.12 11.16
N ALA A 225 14.56 -7.65 10.20
CA ALA A 225 14.23 -8.37 8.97
C ALA A 225 14.15 -7.40 7.79
N LEU A 226 14.57 -7.87 6.61
CA LEU A 226 14.46 -7.14 5.35
C LEU A 226 13.45 -7.84 4.44
N LEU A 227 12.36 -7.16 4.10
CA LEU A 227 11.32 -7.67 3.22
C LEU A 227 11.44 -7.01 1.87
N ILE A 228 11.51 -7.81 0.81
CA ILE A 228 11.71 -7.35 -0.57
C ILE A 228 10.51 -7.81 -1.39
N ASP A 229 9.59 -6.88 -1.65
CA ASP A 229 8.36 -7.08 -2.39
C ASP A 229 8.57 -6.89 -3.90
N GLU A 230 7.67 -7.49 -4.68
CA GLU A 230 7.65 -7.44 -6.14
C GLU A 230 8.99 -7.80 -6.81
N ILE A 231 9.70 -8.80 -6.27
CA ILE A 231 11.03 -9.22 -6.74
C ILE A 231 11.08 -9.56 -8.25
N GLN A 232 9.94 -9.96 -8.83
CA GLN A 232 9.79 -10.19 -10.26
C GLN A 232 10.11 -8.96 -11.13
N HIS A 233 10.01 -7.73 -10.60
CA HIS A 233 10.34 -6.51 -11.36
C HIS A 233 11.82 -6.36 -11.69
N LEU A 234 12.71 -7.07 -10.98
CA LEU A 234 14.14 -7.05 -11.28
C LEU A 234 14.50 -7.73 -12.62
N ARG A 235 13.53 -8.41 -13.28
CA ARG A 235 13.70 -9.04 -14.60
C ARG A 235 14.08 -8.07 -15.73
N SER A 236 13.89 -6.76 -15.54
CA SER A 236 13.99 -5.72 -16.57
C SER A 236 15.39 -5.13 -16.79
N ALA A 237 16.37 -5.44 -15.94
CA ALA A 237 17.70 -4.82 -16.03
C ALA A 237 18.45 -5.32 -17.27
N ARG A 238 18.56 -4.46 -18.29
CA ARG A 238 19.20 -4.69 -19.61
C ARG A 238 20.70 -5.05 -19.57
N THR A 239 21.31 -5.23 -18.41
CA THR A 239 22.76 -5.42 -18.27
C THR A 239 23.09 -6.40 -17.14
N GLY A 240 23.52 -7.63 -17.49
CA GLY A 240 24.16 -8.57 -16.57
C GLY A 240 23.42 -9.88 -16.26
N GLY A 241 22.18 -10.07 -16.75
CA GLY A 241 21.47 -11.36 -16.67
C GLY A 241 20.98 -11.78 -15.26
N LYS A 242 20.32 -12.94 -15.19
CA LYS A 242 19.79 -13.53 -13.94
C LYS A 242 20.89 -13.78 -12.89
N ASP A 243 22.06 -14.24 -13.33
CA ASP A 243 23.15 -14.65 -12.43
C ASP A 243 23.73 -13.49 -11.63
N ASN A 244 23.84 -12.29 -12.23
CA ASN A 244 24.32 -11.10 -11.52
C ASN A 244 23.36 -10.67 -10.40
N MET A 245 22.05 -10.79 -10.64
CA MET A 245 21.02 -10.53 -9.62
C MET A 245 21.06 -11.58 -8.50
N LEU A 246 21.19 -12.86 -8.83
CA LEU A 246 21.29 -13.92 -7.82
C LEU A 246 22.54 -13.73 -6.96
N ASN A 247 23.69 -13.46 -7.59
CA ASN A 247 24.94 -13.16 -6.89
C ASN A 247 24.80 -11.92 -5.99
N PHE A 248 24.09 -10.88 -6.45
CA PHE A 248 23.78 -9.72 -5.63
C PHE A 248 23.03 -10.11 -4.36
N PHE A 249 21.95 -10.91 -4.44
CA PHE A 249 21.18 -11.30 -3.26
C PHE A 249 21.94 -12.24 -2.34
N VAL A 250 22.71 -13.18 -2.88
CA VAL A 250 23.59 -14.04 -2.08
C VAL A 250 24.61 -13.18 -1.33
N ASN A 251 25.25 -12.22 -2.01
CA ASN A 251 26.18 -11.29 -1.38
C ASN A 251 25.46 -10.40 -0.36
N LEU A 252 24.26 -9.90 -0.66
CA LEU A 252 23.46 -9.09 0.25
C LEU A 252 23.15 -9.85 1.55
N ILE A 253 22.66 -11.08 1.45
CA ILE A 253 22.31 -11.95 2.59
C ILE A 253 23.56 -12.27 3.41
N ASN A 254 24.66 -12.60 2.75
CA ASN A 254 25.91 -12.99 3.41
C ASN A 254 26.64 -11.81 4.07
N SER A 255 26.68 -10.65 3.39
CA SER A 255 27.35 -9.45 3.88
C SER A 255 26.53 -8.74 4.94
N ILE A 256 25.23 -8.51 4.71
CA ILE A 256 24.40 -7.78 5.66
C ILE A 256 24.10 -8.62 6.92
N GLY A 257 24.00 -9.94 6.78
CA GLY A 257 23.82 -10.83 7.94
C GLY A 257 22.44 -10.72 8.60
N ILE A 258 21.45 -10.22 7.88
CA ILE A 258 20.09 -10.00 8.36
C ILE A 258 19.13 -10.96 7.65
N PRO A 259 18.12 -11.48 8.35
CA PRO A 259 17.08 -12.26 7.71
C PRO A 259 16.38 -11.52 6.57
N VAL A 260 16.18 -12.19 5.44
CA VAL A 260 15.53 -11.62 4.24
C VAL A 260 14.28 -12.41 3.88
N VAL A 261 13.18 -11.71 3.61
CA VAL A 261 11.92 -12.26 3.12
C VAL A 261 11.69 -11.78 1.70
N PHE A 262 11.58 -12.70 0.75
CA PHE A 262 11.25 -12.36 -0.63
C PHE A 262 9.76 -12.52 -0.88
N ILE A 263 9.10 -11.49 -1.42
CA ILE A 263 7.69 -11.54 -1.80
C ILE A 263 7.57 -11.34 -3.31
N GLY A 264 6.73 -12.16 -3.94
CA GLY A 264 6.50 -12.06 -5.37
C GLY A 264 5.46 -13.04 -5.90
N THR A 265 5.36 -13.10 -7.23
CA THR A 265 4.46 -14.03 -7.93
C THR A 265 5.08 -15.42 -8.05
N ASN A 266 4.32 -16.44 -8.49
CA ASN A 266 4.87 -17.79 -8.62
C ASN A 266 5.99 -17.87 -9.67
N SER A 267 5.99 -16.96 -10.65
CA SER A 267 7.12 -16.75 -11.57
C SER A 267 8.48 -16.64 -10.86
N MET A 268 8.53 -16.10 -9.63
CA MET A 268 9.72 -16.00 -8.80
C MET A 268 10.34 -17.37 -8.51
N ILE A 269 9.54 -18.41 -8.25
CA ILE A 269 10.02 -19.74 -7.83
C ILE A 269 11.03 -20.28 -8.84
N SER A 270 10.73 -20.12 -10.14
CA SER A 270 11.61 -20.55 -11.22
C SER A 270 12.88 -19.69 -11.39
N LEU A 271 12.80 -18.42 -10.98
CA LEU A 271 13.88 -17.43 -11.14
C LEU A 271 14.89 -17.49 -9.99
N PHE A 272 14.41 -17.77 -8.79
CA PHE A 272 15.20 -17.75 -7.58
C PHE A 272 15.39 -19.16 -7.00
N SER A 273 15.00 -20.23 -7.69
CA SER A 273 15.11 -21.61 -7.22
C SER A 273 16.47 -21.94 -6.58
N ASP A 274 17.57 -21.42 -7.14
CA ASP A 274 18.94 -21.60 -6.64
C ASP A 274 19.25 -20.76 -5.39
N VAL A 275 18.79 -19.51 -5.33
CA VAL A 275 18.86 -18.67 -4.11
C VAL A 275 17.97 -19.23 -2.99
N LEU A 276 16.78 -19.72 -3.36
CA LEU A 276 15.85 -20.41 -2.47
C LEU A 276 16.36 -21.78 -2.03
N ARG A 277 17.21 -22.44 -2.82
CA ARG A 277 17.90 -23.67 -2.42
C ARG A 277 18.87 -23.41 -1.27
N ASN A 278 19.52 -22.25 -1.27
CA ASN A 278 20.35 -21.79 -0.15
C ASN A 278 19.48 -21.35 1.05
N ALA A 279 18.27 -20.80 0.80
CA ALA A 279 17.28 -20.46 1.84
C ALA A 279 16.80 -21.66 2.67
N ARG A 280 16.76 -22.88 2.08
CA ARG A 280 16.35 -24.12 2.77
C ARG A 280 17.24 -24.51 3.96
N ARG A 281 18.36 -23.82 4.18
CA ARG A 281 19.24 -24.04 5.34
C ARG A 281 18.84 -23.21 6.57
N GLY A 282 17.87 -22.28 6.46
CA GLY A 282 17.31 -21.50 7.57
C GLY A 282 15.81 -21.77 7.79
N CYS A 283 15.30 -21.49 9.00
CA CYS A 283 13.90 -21.55 9.48
C CYS A 283 12.99 -22.75 9.09
N GLY A 284 13.39 -23.69 8.25
CA GLY A 284 12.62 -24.89 7.87
C GLY A 284 11.48 -24.69 6.87
N LEU A 285 11.03 -23.44 6.62
CA LEU A 285 9.82 -23.17 5.81
C LEU A 285 10.09 -23.05 4.30
N GLY A 286 11.21 -22.46 3.89
CA GLY A 286 11.58 -22.31 2.47
C GLY A 286 10.65 -21.39 1.66
N VAL A 287 9.44 -21.85 1.35
CA VAL A 287 8.44 -21.15 0.52
C VAL A 287 7.05 -21.31 1.13
N VAL A 288 6.44 -20.18 1.51
CA VAL A 288 5.04 -20.04 1.90
C VAL A 288 4.23 -19.66 0.66
N GLU A 289 3.34 -20.54 0.23
CA GLU A 289 2.54 -20.37 -1.00
C GLU A 289 1.10 -19.96 -0.67
N PHE A 290 0.71 -18.76 -1.09
CA PHE A 290 -0.67 -18.31 -1.13
C PHE A 290 -1.39 -18.95 -2.33
N LYS A 291 -1.98 -20.10 -2.07
CA LYS A 291 -2.76 -20.83 -3.05
C LYS A 291 -4.07 -20.11 -3.34
N ARG A 292 -4.47 -20.18 -4.61
CA ARG A 292 -5.80 -19.76 -5.05
C ARG A 292 -6.84 -20.65 -4.37
N PHE A 293 -7.94 -20.04 -3.93
CA PHE A 293 -9.06 -20.78 -3.38
C PHE A 293 -9.72 -21.65 -4.45
N GLU A 294 -10.08 -22.86 -4.05
CA GLU A 294 -10.98 -23.72 -4.84
C GLU A 294 -12.42 -23.53 -4.38
N LYS A 295 -13.39 -23.80 -5.28
CA LYS A 295 -14.82 -23.53 -5.03
C LYS A 295 -15.32 -24.17 -3.74
N ASP A 296 -14.94 -25.42 -3.53
CA ASP A 296 -15.40 -26.24 -2.41
C ASP A 296 -14.54 -26.06 -1.14
N ASP A 297 -13.58 -25.13 -1.16
CA ASP A 297 -12.77 -24.80 -0.01
C ASP A 297 -13.62 -24.13 1.09
N ARG A 298 -13.53 -24.65 2.32
CA ARG A 298 -14.20 -24.06 3.48
C ARG A 298 -13.69 -22.65 3.78
N LEU A 299 -12.41 -22.37 3.51
CA LEU A 299 -11.81 -21.06 3.71
C LEU A 299 -12.35 -20.02 2.71
N TRP A 300 -12.64 -20.45 1.47
CA TRP A 300 -13.31 -19.62 0.47
C TRP A 300 -14.71 -19.23 0.95
N ARG A 301 -15.48 -20.22 1.41
CA ARG A 301 -16.82 -19.98 1.95
C ARG A 301 -16.80 -18.98 3.09
N MET A 302 -15.92 -19.19 4.06
CA MET A 302 -15.74 -18.27 5.19
C MET A 302 -15.39 -16.85 4.73
N MET A 303 -14.46 -16.70 3.78
CA MET A 303 -14.09 -15.39 3.24
C MET A 303 -15.29 -14.69 2.58
N VAL A 304 -16.03 -15.40 1.72
CA VAL A 304 -17.21 -14.84 1.03
C VAL A 304 -18.29 -14.47 2.05
N GLU A 305 -18.61 -15.35 3.00
CA GLU A 305 -19.59 -15.09 4.05
C GLU A 305 -19.23 -13.85 4.87
N SER A 306 -17.98 -13.71 5.29
CA SER A 306 -17.50 -12.53 6.03
C SER A 306 -17.65 -11.24 5.23
N LEU A 307 -17.23 -11.23 3.96
CA LEU A 307 -17.37 -10.06 3.09
C LEU A 307 -18.85 -9.74 2.78
N TRP A 308 -19.68 -10.77 2.64
CA TRP A 308 -21.10 -10.64 2.29
C TRP A 308 -21.95 -9.96 3.37
N THR A 309 -21.48 -9.96 4.63
CA THR A 309 -22.13 -9.20 5.72
C THR A 309 -22.12 -7.68 5.48
N TYR A 310 -21.23 -7.18 4.62
CA TYR A 310 -21.05 -5.75 4.35
C TYR A 310 -21.80 -5.33 3.08
N GLN A 311 -23.08 -5.00 3.25
CA GLN A 311 -23.96 -4.52 2.18
C GLN A 311 -24.49 -3.12 2.49
N TRP A 312 -24.34 -2.19 1.53
CA TRP A 312 -24.92 -0.86 1.56
C TRP A 312 -26.17 -0.73 0.68
N SER A 313 -26.55 -1.78 -0.06
CA SER A 313 -27.85 -1.83 -0.72
C SER A 313 -28.98 -1.91 0.31
N ARG A 314 -30.12 -1.24 0.03
CA ARG A 314 -31.29 -1.23 0.93
C ARG A 314 -32.00 -2.58 0.96
N GLY A 315 -32.08 -3.26 -0.18
CA GLY A 315 -32.71 -4.57 -0.30
C GLY A 315 -31.89 -5.64 0.40
N ASP A 316 -32.60 -6.53 1.09
CA ASP A 316 -31.99 -7.67 1.75
C ASP A 316 -31.60 -8.71 0.70
N SER A 317 -30.30 -9.05 0.64
CA SER A 317 -29.75 -9.95 -0.37
C SER A 317 -29.05 -11.13 0.33
N PRO A 318 -29.77 -12.22 0.62
CA PRO A 318 -29.19 -13.39 1.26
C PRO A 318 -28.16 -14.06 0.33
N LEU A 319 -27.10 -14.64 0.91
CA LEU A 319 -26.10 -15.40 0.16
C LEU A 319 -26.69 -16.77 -0.23
N THR A 320 -27.35 -16.84 -1.38
CA THR A 320 -27.87 -18.10 -1.92
C THR A 320 -26.76 -18.94 -2.54
N ALA A 321 -27.01 -20.24 -2.71
CA ALA A 321 -26.07 -21.14 -3.38
C ALA A 321 -25.75 -20.69 -4.82
N GLU A 322 -26.75 -20.22 -5.58
CA GLU A 322 -26.55 -19.70 -6.93
C GLU A 322 -25.65 -18.46 -6.94
N LEU A 323 -25.84 -17.56 -5.96
CA LEU A 323 -25.06 -16.34 -5.87
C LEU A 323 -23.61 -16.65 -5.46
N PHE A 324 -23.42 -17.54 -4.50
CA PHE A 324 -22.10 -18.05 -4.12
C PHE A 324 -21.35 -18.65 -5.31
N ASP A 325 -22.03 -19.48 -6.10
CA ASP A 325 -21.47 -20.11 -7.30
C ASP A 325 -21.13 -19.08 -8.38
N THR A 326 -21.98 -18.07 -8.55
CA THR A 326 -21.76 -16.97 -9.50
C THR A 326 -20.55 -16.13 -9.09
N LEU A 327 -20.40 -15.80 -7.80
CA LEU A 327 -19.22 -15.08 -7.30
C LEU A 327 -17.94 -15.86 -7.57
N TYR A 328 -17.94 -17.18 -7.33
CA TYR A 328 -16.77 -18.00 -7.64
C TYR A 328 -16.48 -18.03 -9.14
N ASP A 329 -17.48 -18.24 -10.00
CA ASP A 329 -17.23 -18.30 -11.45
C ASP A 329 -16.65 -16.99 -12.02
N LEU A 330 -17.10 -15.85 -11.50
CA LEU A 330 -16.67 -14.53 -11.96
C LEU A 330 -15.33 -14.06 -11.36
N THR A 331 -14.80 -14.75 -10.35
CA THR A 331 -13.59 -14.32 -9.63
C THR A 331 -12.50 -15.39 -9.59
N GLN A 332 -12.88 -16.65 -9.81
CA GLN A 332 -12.01 -17.82 -9.82
C GLN A 332 -11.18 -17.98 -8.53
N GLY A 333 -11.73 -17.58 -7.38
CA GLY A 333 -11.06 -17.69 -6.09
C GLY A 333 -9.94 -16.67 -5.85
N VAL A 334 -9.84 -15.62 -6.66
CA VAL A 334 -8.89 -14.51 -6.46
C VAL A 334 -9.54 -13.44 -5.59
N THR A 335 -8.98 -13.21 -4.41
CA THR A 335 -9.53 -12.32 -3.37
C THR A 335 -9.76 -10.88 -3.87
N ASP A 336 -8.78 -10.30 -4.58
CA ASP A 336 -8.89 -8.95 -5.13
C ASP A 336 -10.02 -8.82 -6.16
N PHE A 337 -10.22 -9.84 -7.02
CA PHE A 337 -11.34 -9.85 -7.97
C PHE A 337 -12.68 -9.98 -7.24
N LEU A 338 -12.76 -10.78 -6.18
CA LEU A 338 -13.95 -10.86 -5.33
C LEU A 338 -14.29 -9.49 -4.72
N VAL A 339 -13.34 -8.85 -4.06
CA VAL A 339 -13.56 -7.54 -3.43
C VAL A 339 -13.98 -6.50 -4.46
N LYS A 340 -13.32 -6.45 -5.63
CA LYS A 340 -13.69 -5.55 -6.73
C LYS A 340 -15.10 -5.83 -7.26
N LEU A 341 -15.44 -7.10 -7.49
CA LEU A 341 -16.76 -7.50 -7.96
C LEU A 341 -17.86 -7.10 -6.95
N LEU A 342 -17.63 -7.28 -5.65
CA LEU A 342 -18.56 -6.89 -4.59
C LEU A 342 -18.74 -5.36 -4.53
N ILE A 343 -17.65 -4.59 -4.61
CA ILE A 343 -17.71 -3.12 -4.63
C ILE A 343 -18.47 -2.63 -5.86
N LEU A 344 -18.13 -3.13 -7.05
CA LEU A 344 -18.76 -2.71 -8.29
C LEU A 344 -20.23 -3.15 -8.37
N GLY A 345 -20.56 -4.36 -7.88
CA GLY A 345 -21.93 -4.85 -7.77
C GLY A 345 -22.81 -3.96 -6.90
N GLN A 346 -22.32 -3.57 -5.73
CA GLN A 346 -23.04 -2.66 -4.84
C GLN A 346 -23.18 -1.26 -5.42
N ARG A 347 -22.11 -0.72 -6.02
CA ARG A 347 -22.19 0.57 -6.71
C ARG A 347 -23.24 0.55 -7.80
N PHE A 348 -23.25 -0.49 -8.63
CA PHE A 348 -24.25 -0.66 -9.69
C PHE A 348 -25.67 -0.74 -9.12
N ALA A 349 -25.93 -1.60 -8.13
CA ALA A 349 -27.28 -1.77 -7.56
C ALA A 349 -27.83 -0.47 -6.93
N ILE A 350 -26.97 0.31 -6.28
CA ILE A 350 -27.34 1.61 -5.71
C ILE A 350 -27.52 2.67 -6.81
N GLN A 351 -26.69 2.62 -7.86
CA GLN A 351 -26.76 3.57 -8.97
C GLN A 351 -27.98 3.36 -9.86
N SER A 352 -28.31 2.12 -10.20
CA SER A 352 -29.49 1.77 -10.99
C SER A 352 -30.80 1.91 -10.22
N GLY A 353 -30.73 1.91 -8.88
CA GLY A 353 -31.92 1.90 -8.02
C GLY A 353 -32.55 0.52 -7.84
N GLU A 354 -31.94 -0.54 -8.41
CA GLU A 354 -32.37 -1.93 -8.17
C GLU A 354 -32.26 -2.30 -6.68
N GLU A 355 -31.28 -1.73 -5.97
CA GLU A 355 -31.08 -1.87 -4.52
C GLU A 355 -31.01 -3.32 -4.00
N CYS A 356 -30.79 -4.29 -4.87
CA CYS A 356 -30.65 -5.72 -4.56
C CYS A 356 -29.43 -6.31 -5.28
N LEU A 357 -28.72 -7.22 -4.61
CA LEU A 357 -27.57 -7.92 -5.18
C LEU A 357 -28.01 -9.31 -5.64
N THR A 358 -28.05 -9.50 -6.95
CA THR A 358 -28.49 -10.77 -7.57
C THR A 358 -27.39 -11.35 -8.47
N PRO A 359 -27.50 -12.63 -8.87
CA PRO A 359 -26.56 -13.21 -9.83
C PRO A 359 -26.49 -12.43 -11.16
N SER A 360 -27.63 -11.91 -11.65
CA SER A 360 -27.65 -11.11 -12.88
C SER A 360 -26.93 -9.77 -12.72
N THR A 361 -27.03 -9.13 -11.55
CA THR A 361 -26.28 -7.92 -11.20
C THR A 361 -24.77 -8.14 -11.39
N PHE A 362 -24.22 -9.20 -10.81
CA PHE A 362 -22.78 -9.48 -10.89
C PHE A 362 -22.33 -9.91 -12.29
N ARG A 363 -23.14 -10.71 -13.01
CA ARG A 363 -22.83 -11.06 -14.41
C ARG A 363 -22.74 -9.80 -15.28
N ARG A 364 -23.69 -8.87 -15.14
CA ARG A 364 -23.69 -7.59 -15.86
C ARG A 364 -22.49 -6.72 -15.51
N VAL A 365 -22.13 -6.62 -14.23
CA VAL A 365 -20.94 -5.89 -13.78
C VAL A 365 -19.65 -6.52 -14.32
N SER A 366 -19.54 -7.84 -14.28
CA SER A 366 -18.40 -8.56 -14.85
C SER A 366 -18.26 -8.29 -16.35
N ASP A 367 -19.37 -8.32 -17.08
CA ASP A 367 -19.38 -8.13 -18.53
C ASP A 367 -19.05 -6.71 -18.98
N THR A 368 -19.39 -5.72 -18.16
CA THR A 368 -19.24 -4.30 -18.50
C THR A 368 -17.99 -3.67 -17.89
N LYS A 369 -17.73 -3.89 -16.59
CA LYS A 369 -16.68 -3.21 -15.82
C LYS A 369 -15.45 -4.05 -15.57
N MET A 370 -15.55 -5.38 -15.65
CA MET A 370 -14.41 -6.30 -15.48
C MET A 370 -14.05 -7.03 -16.78
N HIS A 371 -14.49 -6.52 -17.94
CA HIS A 371 -14.29 -7.16 -19.25
C HIS A 371 -12.81 -7.51 -19.52
N ILE A 372 -11.90 -6.61 -19.17
CA ILE A 372 -10.45 -6.78 -19.34
C ILE A 372 -9.86 -7.94 -18.50
N LEU A 373 -10.54 -8.35 -17.43
CA LEU A 373 -10.13 -9.49 -16.61
C LEU A 373 -10.62 -10.84 -17.16
N LYS A 374 -11.58 -10.84 -18.11
CA LYS A 374 -12.16 -12.08 -18.66
C LYS A 374 -11.13 -13.05 -19.24
N PRO A 375 -10.11 -12.61 -20.01
CA PRO A 375 -9.08 -13.53 -20.50
C PRO A 375 -8.31 -14.21 -19.36
N ALA A 376 -7.98 -13.45 -18.30
CA ALA A 376 -7.28 -13.99 -17.13
C ALA A 376 -8.14 -14.99 -16.37
N LEU A 377 -9.42 -14.67 -16.15
CA LEU A 377 -10.38 -15.57 -15.53
C LEU A 377 -10.59 -16.85 -16.36
N ALA A 378 -10.63 -16.75 -17.70
CA ALA A 378 -10.74 -17.90 -18.58
C ALA A 378 -9.52 -18.84 -18.47
N ALA A 379 -8.31 -18.29 -18.34
CA ALA A 379 -7.11 -19.07 -18.11
C ALA A 379 -7.10 -19.75 -16.72
N LEU A 380 -7.57 -19.04 -15.69
CA LEU A 380 -7.74 -19.64 -14.35
C LEU A 380 -8.77 -20.78 -14.36
N ARG A 381 -9.87 -20.65 -15.13
CA ARG A 381 -10.87 -21.71 -15.33
C ARG A 381 -10.29 -22.92 -16.05
N SER A 382 -9.53 -22.69 -17.12
CA SER A 382 -9.00 -23.77 -17.95
C SER A 382 -7.94 -24.61 -17.23
N ARG A 383 -7.32 -24.05 -16.18
CA ARG A 383 -6.17 -24.64 -15.46
C ARG A 383 -5.01 -25.02 -16.40
N ASP A 384 -4.95 -24.41 -17.58
CA ASP A 384 -3.90 -24.67 -18.56
C ASP A 384 -2.60 -23.97 -18.13
N PRO A 385 -1.51 -24.70 -17.80
CA PRO A 385 -0.24 -24.11 -17.36
C PRO A 385 0.34 -23.09 -18.35
N ARG A 386 0.08 -23.26 -19.67
CA ARG A 386 0.61 -22.34 -20.69
C ARG A 386 -0.12 -21.01 -20.69
N GLN A 387 -1.42 -21.01 -20.40
CA GLN A 387 -2.20 -19.79 -20.28
C GLN A 387 -1.91 -19.09 -18.95
N LEU A 388 -1.86 -19.84 -17.84
CA LEU A 388 -1.52 -19.31 -16.51
C LEU A 388 -0.19 -18.54 -16.52
N ASN A 389 0.85 -19.08 -17.17
CA ASN A 389 2.15 -18.40 -17.30
C ASN A 389 2.10 -17.10 -18.11
N ARG A 390 1.17 -16.96 -19.06
CA ARG A 390 0.98 -15.70 -19.81
C ARG A 390 0.24 -14.66 -18.99
N PHE A 391 -0.62 -15.08 -18.05
CA PHE A 391 -1.44 -14.16 -17.26
C PHE A 391 -0.75 -13.65 -15.99
N GLU A 392 0.22 -14.36 -15.42
CA GLU A 392 0.98 -13.85 -14.25
C GLU A 392 1.69 -12.52 -14.54
N ASP A 393 2.20 -12.33 -15.76
CA ASP A 393 2.88 -11.10 -16.20
C ASP A 393 1.90 -10.05 -16.82
N LEU A 394 0.63 -10.42 -17.08
CA LEU A 394 -0.36 -9.60 -17.80
C LEU A 394 -1.54 -9.12 -16.94
N LEU A 395 -1.52 -9.35 -15.62
CA LEU A 395 -2.49 -8.70 -14.76
C LEU A 395 -2.36 -7.18 -14.94
N PRO A 396 -3.47 -6.45 -15.18
CA PRO A 396 -3.42 -5.03 -15.45
C PRO A 396 -2.64 -4.33 -14.32
N ILE A 397 -1.75 -3.41 -14.69
CA ILE A 397 -1.01 -2.58 -13.73
C ILE A 397 -2.02 -1.94 -12.76
N ASP A 398 -1.64 -1.73 -11.50
CA ASP A 398 -2.52 -1.14 -10.48
C ASP A 398 -3.26 0.11 -10.96
N ASP A 399 -2.64 0.93 -11.81
CA ASP A 399 -3.25 2.09 -12.45
C ASP A 399 -4.45 1.75 -13.37
N GLN A 400 -4.37 0.66 -14.14
CA GLN A 400 -5.49 0.19 -14.96
C GLN A 400 -6.60 -0.40 -14.09
N LEU A 401 -6.26 -1.10 -13.00
CA LEU A 401 -7.23 -1.61 -12.02
C LEU A 401 -7.91 -0.47 -11.25
N GLN A 402 -7.17 0.58 -10.91
CA GLN A 402 -7.72 1.82 -10.34
C GLN A 402 -8.63 2.51 -11.36
N GLY A 403 -8.24 2.55 -12.64
CA GLY A 403 -9.05 3.05 -13.74
C GLY A 403 -10.42 2.37 -13.87
N MET A 404 -10.52 1.06 -13.62
CA MET A 404 -11.80 0.34 -13.60
C MET A 404 -12.73 0.78 -12.46
N MET A 405 -12.15 1.30 -11.37
CA MET A 405 -12.88 1.75 -10.18
C MET A 405 -13.18 3.24 -10.20
N THR A 406 -12.47 4.00 -11.05
CA THR A 406 -12.88 5.34 -11.45
C THR A 406 -14.05 5.23 -12.42
N LEU A 407 -15.13 5.93 -12.13
CA LEU A 407 -16.35 5.88 -12.93
C LEU A 407 -16.09 6.46 -14.33
N ASP A 408 -16.46 5.72 -15.37
CA ASP A 408 -16.71 6.30 -16.69
C ASP A 408 -17.79 7.37 -16.55
N VAL A 409 -17.48 8.58 -16.98
CA VAL A 409 -18.34 9.77 -16.96
C VAL A 409 -19.55 9.64 -17.91
N ASN A 410 -19.84 8.45 -18.45
CA ASN A 410 -20.94 8.24 -19.40
C ASN A 410 -22.35 8.26 -18.77
N ASP A 411 -22.46 8.38 -17.44
CA ASP A 411 -23.68 8.82 -16.75
C ASP A 411 -23.89 10.35 -16.83
N ALA A 412 -23.07 11.04 -17.62
CA ALA A 412 -23.24 12.45 -17.91
C ALA A 412 -24.66 12.75 -18.42
N GLN A 413 -25.24 11.91 -19.29
CA GLN A 413 -26.57 12.17 -19.86
C GLN A 413 -27.65 12.39 -18.78
N ASP A 414 -27.63 11.58 -17.72
CA ASP A 414 -28.58 11.66 -16.60
C ASP A 414 -28.24 12.81 -15.62
N ARG A 415 -26.95 13.11 -15.43
CA ARG A 415 -26.50 14.27 -14.64
C ARG A 415 -26.78 15.59 -15.33
N TRP A 416 -26.68 15.67 -16.66
CA TRP A 416 -27.05 16.85 -17.44
C TRP A 416 -28.56 17.09 -17.40
N ALA A 417 -29.37 16.03 -17.36
CA ALA A 417 -30.83 16.15 -17.17
C ALA A 417 -31.18 16.67 -15.77
N LEU A 418 -30.51 16.19 -14.73
CA LEU A 418 -30.64 16.69 -13.34
C LEU A 418 -30.14 18.13 -13.16
N LEU A 419 -29.04 18.51 -13.81
CA LEU A 419 -28.51 19.88 -13.75
C LEU A 419 -29.37 20.88 -14.55
N ARG A 420 -30.11 20.42 -15.57
CA ARG A 420 -31.07 21.24 -16.33
C ARG A 420 -32.42 21.40 -15.64
N SER A 421 -32.80 20.52 -14.72
CA SER A 421 -34.07 20.60 -13.98
C SER A 421 -34.00 21.48 -12.73
N ILE A 422 -32.81 21.93 -12.32
CA ILE A 422 -32.63 22.89 -11.22
C ILE A 422 -32.88 24.30 -11.76
N THR A 423 -34.08 24.83 -11.55
CA THR A 423 -34.35 26.27 -11.71
C THR A 423 -33.87 27.01 -10.46
N PRO A 424 -33.26 28.20 -10.57
CA PRO A 424 -32.95 29.02 -9.41
C PRO A 424 -34.24 29.46 -8.72
N MET A 425 -34.49 29.01 -7.49
CA MET A 425 -35.56 29.57 -6.66
C MET A 425 -35.23 31.03 -6.31
N PRO A 426 -36.20 31.97 -6.35
CA PRO A 426 -35.97 33.32 -5.88
C PRO A 426 -35.73 33.30 -4.37
N ARG A 427 -34.66 33.93 -3.90
CA ARG A 427 -34.46 34.20 -2.47
C ARG A 427 -35.57 35.13 -1.97
N PRO A 428 -36.17 34.89 -0.78
CA PRO A 428 -37.06 35.88 -0.19
C PRO A 428 -36.26 37.15 0.15
N GLU A 429 -36.74 38.29 -0.33
CA GLU A 429 -36.23 39.61 0.01
C GLU A 429 -36.46 39.91 1.49
N ILE A 430 -35.40 40.26 2.21
CA ILE A 430 -35.48 40.88 3.53
C ILE A 430 -35.24 42.38 3.32
N SER A 431 -36.27 43.18 3.55
CA SER A 431 -36.23 44.65 3.49
C SER A 431 -35.46 45.23 4.68
N PRO A 432 -34.60 46.25 4.50
CA PRO A 432 -33.88 46.88 5.59
C PRO A 432 -34.61 48.13 6.10
N GLU A 433 -34.94 48.18 7.39
CA GLU A 433 -35.26 49.45 8.07
C GLU A 433 -34.02 50.05 8.77
N LYS A 434 -33.91 51.35 8.52
CA LYS A 434 -32.94 52.40 8.89
C LYS A 434 -32.98 52.75 10.39
N ILE A 435 -32.10 53.52 11.04
CA ILE A 435 -30.76 54.17 10.93
C ILE A 435 -30.51 54.69 12.38
N GLU A 436 -29.28 54.81 12.89
CA GLU A 436 -28.63 56.08 13.32
C GLU A 436 -27.41 55.67 14.16
N SER A 437 -26.25 56.33 14.19
CA SER A 437 -25.70 57.53 13.55
C SER A 437 -24.17 57.51 13.77
N THR A 438 -23.39 58.04 12.84
CA THR A 438 -21.91 58.16 12.90
C THR A 438 -21.45 59.29 13.87
N PRO A 439 -20.15 59.41 14.21
CA PRO A 439 -19.24 60.17 13.34
C PRO A 439 -17.82 59.60 13.18
N LYS A 440 -17.20 60.04 12.09
CA LYS A 440 -15.90 59.71 11.48
C LYS A 440 -14.67 60.21 12.27
N ALA A 441 -13.51 59.59 12.00
CA ALA A 441 -12.20 60.24 12.04
C ALA A 441 -11.40 59.94 10.74
N LYS A 442 -10.69 60.96 10.24
CA LYS A 442 -9.94 61.04 8.95
C LYS A 442 -8.41 60.81 9.15
N PRO A 443 -7.61 60.71 8.06
CA PRO A 443 -6.42 59.85 7.96
C PRO A 443 -5.06 60.59 7.94
N ILE A 444 -3.97 59.82 7.91
CA ILE A 444 -2.61 60.20 7.46
C ILE A 444 -2.17 59.05 6.54
N GLY A 445 -1.70 59.17 5.30
CA GLY A 445 -1.17 60.29 4.54
C GLY A 445 0.21 59.91 3.99
N VAL A 446 0.29 59.24 2.82
CA VAL A 446 1.49 59.23 1.96
C VAL A 446 1.06 59.12 0.49
N GLU A 447 1.32 60.18 -0.26
CA GLU A 447 1.21 60.28 -1.71
C GLU A 447 2.52 59.83 -2.36
N LYS A 448 2.45 58.95 -3.37
CA LYS A 448 3.41 58.92 -4.48
C LYS A 448 2.69 58.54 -5.77
N SER A 449 2.45 59.56 -6.57
CA SER A 449 2.40 59.58 -8.03
C SER A 449 2.74 58.25 -8.72
N ARG A 450 1.72 57.61 -9.30
CA ARG A 450 1.85 56.62 -10.37
C ARG A 450 0.78 56.90 -11.40
N GLN A 451 1.19 57.13 -12.64
CA GLN A 451 0.28 57.17 -13.79
C GLN A 451 -0.62 55.92 -13.74
N LEU A 452 -1.93 56.14 -13.84
CA LEU A 452 -2.91 55.07 -13.88
C LEU A 452 -2.65 54.23 -15.13
N THR A 453 -2.54 52.91 -14.94
CA THR A 453 -2.50 51.97 -16.05
C THR A 453 -3.85 51.98 -16.77
N LYS A 454 -3.86 51.76 -18.09
CA LYS A 454 -5.08 51.74 -18.94
C LYS A 454 -6.20 50.87 -18.35
N SER A 455 -5.83 49.79 -17.66
CA SER A 455 -6.72 48.88 -16.93
C SER A 455 -7.43 49.52 -15.73
N ALA A 456 -6.77 50.43 -15.02
CA ALA A 456 -7.33 51.14 -13.87
C ALA A 456 -8.32 52.23 -14.31
N GLU A 457 -8.08 52.88 -15.45
CA GLU A 457 -9.03 53.85 -16.04
C GLU A 457 -10.30 53.17 -16.56
N MET A 458 -10.20 51.93 -17.05
CA MET A 458 -11.35 51.14 -17.48
C MET A 458 -12.20 50.67 -16.30
N ALA A 459 -11.57 50.23 -15.21
CA ALA A 459 -12.26 49.77 -14.01
C ALA A 459 -12.98 50.89 -13.24
N GLN A 460 -12.52 52.14 -13.41
CA GLN A 460 -13.10 53.32 -12.75
C GLN A 460 -14.11 54.08 -13.64
N ALA A 461 -14.39 53.59 -14.85
CA ALA A 461 -15.40 54.20 -15.71
C ALA A 461 -16.82 53.93 -15.17
N GLU A 462 -17.76 54.87 -15.41
CA GLU A 462 -19.16 54.72 -14.98
C GLU A 462 -19.83 53.46 -15.56
N ASN A 463 -19.39 52.99 -16.74
CA ASN A 463 -19.79 51.69 -17.29
C ASN A 463 -18.58 50.90 -17.83
N PRO A 464 -17.92 50.09 -16.98
CA PRO A 464 -16.67 49.39 -17.33
C PRO A 464 -16.82 48.37 -18.46
N LEU A 465 -18.01 47.76 -18.59
CA LEU A 465 -18.29 46.71 -19.56
C LEU A 465 -18.35 47.24 -20.99
N ASP A 466 -18.97 48.40 -21.20
CA ASP A 466 -19.04 49.02 -22.53
C ASP A 466 -17.66 49.44 -23.02
N ARG A 467 -16.82 49.98 -22.13
CA ARG A 467 -15.42 50.32 -22.45
C ARG A 467 -14.56 49.10 -22.80
N LEU A 468 -14.79 47.98 -22.14
CA LEU A 468 -14.12 46.72 -22.47
C LEU A 468 -14.57 46.17 -23.84
N SER A 469 -15.82 46.43 -24.23
CA SER A 469 -16.34 46.09 -25.56
C SER A 469 -15.75 46.99 -26.65
N GLU A 470 -15.70 48.31 -26.44
CA GLU A 470 -15.15 49.27 -27.41
C GLU A 470 -13.66 49.04 -27.70
N GLU A 471 -12.90 48.63 -26.68
CA GLU A 471 -11.48 48.31 -26.82
C GLU A 471 -11.23 46.86 -27.29
N GLY A 472 -12.29 46.12 -27.65
CA GLY A 472 -12.21 44.80 -28.28
C GLY A 472 -11.83 43.65 -27.34
N TRP A 473 -11.93 43.85 -26.02
CA TRP A 473 -11.60 42.84 -25.01
C TRP A 473 -12.77 41.92 -24.67
N LEU A 474 -13.99 42.33 -25.01
CA LEU A 474 -15.17 41.48 -24.93
C LEU A 474 -15.44 40.91 -26.31
N ASN A 475 -15.28 39.60 -26.42
CA ASN A 475 -15.58 38.87 -27.63
C ASN A 475 -17.08 38.55 -27.67
N THR A 476 -17.78 39.03 -28.70
CA THR A 476 -19.23 38.87 -28.83
C THR A 476 -19.64 37.52 -29.42
N ASP A 477 -18.70 36.70 -29.88
CA ASP A 477 -18.99 35.36 -30.41
C ASP A 477 -18.56 34.26 -29.43
N VAL A 478 -19.54 33.64 -28.79
CA VAL A 478 -19.35 32.61 -27.74
C VAL A 478 -18.74 31.31 -28.32
N PHE A 479 -18.65 31.18 -29.65
CA PHE A 479 -18.25 29.95 -30.33
C PHE A 479 -16.89 29.99 -31.03
N GLU A 480 -16.09 31.05 -30.87
CA GLU A 480 -14.79 31.18 -31.55
C GLU A 480 -13.81 30.01 -31.27
N PHE A 481 -13.97 29.31 -30.15
CA PHE A 481 -13.12 28.16 -29.78
C PHE A 481 -13.76 26.79 -30.04
N CYS A 482 -14.89 26.71 -30.74
CA CYS A 482 -15.50 25.44 -31.12
C CYS A 482 -14.79 24.82 -32.35
N PRO A 483 -14.37 23.54 -32.28
CA PRO A 483 -13.68 22.84 -33.38
C PRO A 483 -14.34 22.86 -34.78
N PRO A 484 -15.67 23.02 -34.99
CA PRO A 484 -16.26 23.00 -36.33
C PRO A 484 -15.96 24.24 -37.20
N TYR A 485 -15.42 25.33 -36.65
CA TYR A 485 -15.16 26.57 -37.41
C TYR A 485 -13.75 26.66 -38.03
N ARG A 486 -12.88 25.66 -37.84
CA ARG A 486 -11.60 25.56 -38.57
C ARG A 486 -11.75 24.74 -39.85
N LYS A 487 -12.49 25.25 -40.82
CA LYS A 487 -12.36 24.86 -42.23
C LYS A 487 -12.60 26.06 -43.14
N VAL A 488 -11.54 26.84 -43.36
CA VAL A 488 -11.10 27.30 -44.69
C VAL A 488 -9.58 27.23 -44.69
#